data_AF-A0A6P1E223-F1
#
_entry.id   AF-A0A6P1E223-F1
#
_cell.length_a   1.000
_cell.length_b   1.000
_cell.length_c   1.000
_cell.angle_alpha   90.00
_cell.angle_beta   90.00
_cell.angle_gamma   90.00
#
_symmetry.space_group_name_H-M   'P 1'
#
loop_
_entity.id
_entity.type
_entity.pdbx_description
1 polymer ?
#
loop_
_entity_poly.entity_id
_entity_poly.type
_entity_poly.pdbx_seq_one_letter_code
_entity_poly.pdbx_strand_id
1 'polypeptide(L)'
;ERGDRVGARMAFKSAYERLVAERRRQGQAPQWRLSLGWDPRQRTEAAQRAVAAGRLAAEAVRHLLPAPQDARTPKRLTGTVVALPQTEEATTRQQLRALRALILRAVPPQPTPASAHAEARRAHIAQRKRTTAKAVERLGARRGAP
;
A
#
# COMPACT_ATOMS: atom_id res chain seq x y z
N GLU A 1 -51.49 -5.20 -12.09
CA GLU A 1 -51.61 -3.76 -11.78
C GLU A 1 -50.47 -2.99 -12.44
N ARG A 2 -50.75 -2.15 -13.44
CA ARG A 2 -49.73 -1.29 -14.05
C ARG A 2 -49.68 -0.01 -13.20
N GLY A 3 -48.74 0.06 -12.26
CA GLY A 3 -48.61 1.21 -11.34
C GLY A 3 -48.53 2.55 -12.07
N ASP A 4 -49.04 3.60 -11.43
CA ASP A 4 -49.09 4.96 -11.98
C ASP A 4 -47.67 5.52 -12.19
N ARG A 5 -47.19 5.39 -13.43
CA ARG A 5 -45.86 5.86 -13.85
C ARG A 5 -45.75 7.38 -13.78
N VAL A 6 -46.86 8.10 -13.95
CA VAL A 6 -46.88 9.57 -13.90
C VAL A 6 -46.79 10.01 -12.45
N GLY A 7 -47.63 9.45 -11.58
CA GLY A 7 -47.58 9.66 -10.13
C GLY A 7 -46.19 9.38 -9.55
N ALA A 8 -45.57 8.26 -9.91
CA ALA A 8 -44.21 7.92 -9.46
C ALA A 8 -43.16 8.98 -9.90
N ARG A 9 -43.22 9.44 -11.16
CA ARG A 9 -42.33 10.49 -11.66
C ARG A 9 -42.56 11.81 -10.92
N MET A 10 -43.81 12.20 -10.70
CA MET A 10 -44.16 13.45 -10.03
C MET A 10 -43.75 13.43 -8.55
N ALA A 11 -43.94 12.30 -7.87
CA ALA A 11 -43.49 12.11 -6.50
C ALA A 11 -41.96 12.21 -6.37
N PHE A 12 -41.21 11.56 -7.27
CA PHE A 12 -39.75 11.66 -7.30
C PHE A 12 -39.28 13.10 -7.53
N LYS A 13 -39.85 13.78 -8.54
CA LYS A 13 -39.49 15.18 -8.86
C LYS A 13 -39.73 16.10 -7.66
N SER A 14 -40.91 16.01 -7.05
CA SER A 14 -41.28 16.81 -5.87
C SER A 14 -40.34 16.55 -4.69
N ALA A 15 -40.02 15.27 -4.40
CA ALA A 15 -39.09 14.91 -3.33
C ALA A 15 -37.67 15.43 -3.59
N TYR A 16 -37.18 15.31 -4.83
CA TYR A 16 -35.87 15.82 -5.22
C TYR A 16 -35.78 17.34 -5.04
N GLU A 17 -36.76 18.10 -5.53
CA GLU A 17 -36.81 19.56 -5.42
C GLU A 17 -36.82 20.01 -3.95
N ARG A 18 -37.62 19.36 -3.11
CA ARG A 18 -37.67 19.62 -1.66
C ARG A 18 -36.31 19.42 -0.99
N LEU A 19 -35.64 18.28 -1.25
CA LEU A 19 -34.35 17.95 -0.65
C LEU A 19 -33.24 18.93 -1.10
N VAL A 20 -33.20 19.29 -2.38
CA VAL A 20 -32.22 20.25 -2.89
C VAL A 20 -32.44 21.64 -2.30
N ALA A 21 -33.69 22.09 -2.20
CA ALA A 21 -34.02 23.38 -1.60
C ALA A 21 -33.60 23.43 -0.12
N GLU A 22 -33.85 22.36 0.63
CA GLU A 22 -33.44 22.25 2.04
C GLU A 22 -31.90 22.35 2.20
N ARG A 23 -31.13 21.61 1.40
CA ARG A 23 -29.67 21.63 1.46
C ARG A 23 -29.07 22.98 1.08
N ARG A 24 -29.67 23.66 0.09
CA ARG A 24 -29.29 25.02 -0.28
C ARG A 24 -29.54 26.01 0.86
N ARG A 25 -30.69 25.92 1.54
CA ARG A 25 -30.99 26.77 2.72
C ARG A 25 -30.00 26.54 3.86
N GLN A 26 -29.51 25.31 4.03
CA GLN A 26 -28.50 24.95 5.02
C GLN A 26 -27.06 25.29 4.59
N GLY A 27 -26.85 25.89 3.40
CA GLY A 27 -25.53 26.22 2.89
C GLY A 27 -24.64 25.00 2.61
N GLN A 28 -25.22 23.80 2.48
CA GLN A 28 -24.45 22.59 2.25
C GLN A 28 -23.98 22.52 0.79
N ALA A 29 -22.66 22.47 0.61
CA ALA A 29 -22.05 22.28 -0.70
C ALA A 29 -22.33 20.86 -1.26
N PRO A 30 -22.42 20.70 -2.59
CA PRO A 30 -22.55 19.39 -3.19
C PRO A 30 -21.28 18.55 -2.98
N GLN A 31 -21.47 17.26 -2.71
CA GLN A 31 -20.37 16.30 -2.65
C GLN A 31 -20.06 15.74 -4.03
N TRP A 32 -18.83 15.98 -4.50
CA TRP A 32 -18.34 15.42 -5.75
C TRP A 32 -17.71 14.05 -5.52
N ARG A 33 -17.96 13.11 -6.44
CA ARG A 33 -17.33 11.78 -6.46
C ARG A 33 -16.92 11.45 -7.88
N LEU A 34 -15.82 10.71 -8.02
CA LEU A 34 -15.34 10.27 -9.32
C LEU A 34 -15.88 8.87 -9.65
N SER A 35 -16.50 8.73 -10.82
CA SER A 35 -16.81 7.42 -11.39
C SER A 35 -15.58 6.85 -12.08
N LEU A 36 -15.12 5.67 -11.68
CA LEU A 36 -13.86 5.10 -12.17
C LEU A 36 -13.95 4.61 -13.63
N GLY A 37 -15.14 4.21 -14.10
CA GLY A 37 -15.32 3.65 -15.43
C GLY A 37 -14.45 2.41 -15.69
N TRP A 38 -14.32 2.04 -16.96
CA TRP A 38 -13.52 0.89 -17.39
C TRP A 38 -12.17 1.29 -17.97
N ASP A 39 -12.11 2.40 -18.72
CA ASP A 39 -10.88 2.87 -19.37
C ASP A 39 -9.97 3.61 -18.36
N PRO A 40 -8.74 3.10 -18.10
CA PRO A 40 -7.80 3.73 -17.18
C PRO A 40 -7.33 5.12 -17.64
N ARG A 41 -7.21 5.38 -18.95
CA ARG A 41 -6.74 6.67 -19.48
C ARG A 41 -7.78 7.75 -19.27
N GLN A 42 -9.03 7.48 -19.65
CA GLN A 42 -10.15 8.41 -19.46
C GLN A 42 -10.41 8.69 -17.97
N ARG A 43 -10.18 7.71 -17.10
CA ARG A 43 -10.26 7.88 -15.64
C ARG A 43 -9.26 8.93 -15.14
N THR A 44 -8.01 8.85 -15.56
CA THR A 44 -6.96 9.80 -15.17
C THR A 44 -7.30 11.20 -15.64
N GLU A 45 -7.74 11.37 -16.89
CA GLU A 45 -8.14 12.67 -17.41
C GLU A 45 -9.35 13.26 -16.67
N ALA A 46 -10.36 12.43 -16.36
CA ALA A 46 -11.51 12.85 -15.58
C ALA A 46 -11.12 13.29 -14.16
N ALA A 47 -10.19 12.57 -13.53
CA ALA A 47 -9.63 12.95 -12.23
C ALA A 47 -8.89 14.30 -12.31
N GLN A 48 -8.04 14.50 -13.31
CA GLN A 48 -7.32 15.76 -13.53
C GLN A 48 -8.27 16.94 -13.71
N ARG A 49 -9.30 16.79 -14.57
CA ARG A 49 -10.32 17.84 -14.79
C ARG A 49 -11.09 18.17 -13.51
N ALA A 50 -11.44 17.16 -12.71
CA ALA A 50 -12.17 17.36 -11.46
C ALA A 50 -11.35 18.10 -10.41
N VAL A 51 -10.05 17.82 -10.33
CA VAL A 51 -9.11 18.55 -9.44
C VAL A 51 -8.89 19.98 -9.92
N ALA A 52 -8.65 20.17 -11.22
CA ALA A 52 -8.46 21.50 -11.82
C ALA A 52 -9.69 22.41 -11.63
N ALA A 53 -10.90 21.83 -11.65
CA ALA A 53 -12.14 22.54 -11.41
C ALA A 53 -12.49 22.74 -9.91
N GLY A 54 -11.61 22.35 -8.99
CA GLY A 54 -11.85 22.46 -7.54
C GLY A 54 -12.98 21.56 -7.01
N ARG A 55 -13.42 20.57 -7.80
CA ARG A 55 -14.49 19.65 -7.41
C ARG A 55 -13.98 18.55 -6.49
N LEU A 56 -12.74 18.11 -6.69
CA LEU A 56 -12.09 17.08 -5.87
C LEU A 56 -10.75 17.59 -5.34
N ALA A 57 -10.40 17.17 -4.12
CA ALA A 57 -9.07 17.40 -3.57
C ALA A 57 -8.03 16.53 -4.29
N ALA A 58 -6.88 17.10 -4.61
CA ALA A 58 -5.79 16.39 -5.30
C ALA A 58 -5.34 15.13 -4.53
N GLU A 59 -5.30 15.20 -3.20
CA GLU A 59 -4.90 14.06 -2.35
C GLU A 59 -5.87 12.88 -2.49
N ALA A 60 -7.17 13.15 -2.62
CA ALA A 60 -8.21 12.12 -2.71
C ALA A 60 -8.09 11.25 -3.97
N VAL A 61 -7.52 11.79 -5.06
CA VAL A 61 -7.35 11.10 -6.34
C VAL A 61 -5.88 10.85 -6.70
N ARG A 62 -4.95 11.10 -5.78
CA ARG A 62 -3.51 11.00 -6.02
C ARG A 62 -3.06 9.65 -6.57
N HIS A 63 -3.72 8.57 -6.17
CA HIS A 63 -3.45 7.20 -6.63
C HIS A 63 -3.87 6.97 -8.10
N LEU A 64 -4.72 7.83 -8.67
CA LEU A 64 -5.15 7.78 -10.07
C LEU A 64 -4.36 8.75 -10.96
N LEU A 65 -3.68 9.71 -10.35
CA LEU A 65 -2.91 10.71 -11.07
C LEU A 65 -1.47 10.22 -11.28
N PRO A 66 -0.85 10.50 -12.44
CA PRO A 66 0.56 10.26 -12.62
C PRO A 66 1.36 11.07 -11.57
N ALA A 67 2.47 10.51 -11.10
CA ALA A 67 3.33 11.21 -10.17
C ALA A 67 3.78 12.56 -10.78
N PRO A 68 3.82 13.65 -9.98
CA PRO A 68 4.34 14.93 -10.45
C PRO A 68 5.72 14.74 -11.07
N GLN A 69 5.97 15.36 -12.23
CA GLN A 69 7.25 15.23 -12.94
C GLN A 69 8.44 15.69 -12.07
N ASP A 70 8.20 16.63 -11.14
CA ASP A 70 9.17 17.12 -10.17
C ASP A 70 9.53 16.12 -9.06
N ALA A 71 8.81 15.00 -8.92
CA ALA A 71 9.14 13.98 -7.93
C ALA A 71 10.44 13.23 -8.25
N ARG A 72 10.91 13.28 -9.51
CA ARG A 72 12.17 12.68 -9.94
C ARG A 72 13.32 13.68 -10.03
N THR A 73 13.04 14.97 -9.93
CA THR A 73 14.09 15.98 -9.84
C THR A 73 14.55 16.01 -8.39
N PRO A 74 15.80 15.61 -8.05
CA PRO A 74 16.28 15.80 -6.69
C PRO A 74 16.18 17.30 -6.39
N LYS A 75 15.30 17.69 -5.47
CA LYS A 75 15.27 19.05 -4.94
C LYS A 75 16.64 19.30 -4.33
N ARG A 76 17.51 19.99 -5.08
CA ARG A 76 18.81 20.42 -4.59
C ARG A 76 18.54 21.36 -3.44
N LEU A 77 18.84 20.92 -2.22
CA LEU A 77 18.82 21.77 -1.04
C LEU A 77 19.77 22.93 -1.33
N THR A 78 19.24 24.12 -1.54
CA THR A 78 20.00 25.38 -1.68
C THR A 78 20.47 25.91 -0.32
N GLY A 79 20.62 25.03 0.67
CA GLY A 79 21.27 25.33 1.93
C GLY A 79 22.76 25.02 1.82
N THR A 80 23.60 25.89 2.38
CA THR A 80 25.03 25.63 2.60
C THR A 80 25.20 24.25 3.24
N VAL A 81 25.84 23.34 2.52
CA VAL A 81 26.20 22.02 3.04
C VAL A 81 27.25 22.22 4.12
N VAL A 82 26.81 22.25 5.38
CA VAL A 82 27.72 22.14 6.52
C VAL A 82 28.19 20.69 6.53
N ALA A 83 29.47 20.49 6.22
CA ALA A 83 30.11 19.20 6.42
C ALA A 83 30.06 18.89 7.92
N LEU A 84 29.23 17.91 8.30
CA LEU A 84 29.19 17.41 9.67
C LEU A 84 30.59 16.88 10.03
N PRO A 85 31.17 17.28 11.18
CA PRO A 85 32.44 16.73 11.62
C PRO A 85 32.30 15.21 11.78
N GLN A 86 33.05 14.46 10.96
CA GLN A 86 32.99 12.99 10.88
C GLN A 86 33.30 12.27 12.22
N THR A 87 33.85 13.00 13.19
CA THR A 87 34.13 12.51 14.54
C THR A 87 32.84 12.18 15.30
N GLU A 88 31.73 12.87 15.05
CA GLU A 88 30.47 12.58 15.72
C GLU A 88 29.83 11.28 15.19
N GLU A 89 29.98 10.97 13.90
CA GLU A 89 29.36 9.79 13.28
C GLU A 89 29.75 8.47 13.95
N ALA A 90 31.02 8.33 14.37
CA ALA A 90 31.49 7.13 15.04
C ALA A 90 30.80 6.95 16.40
N THR A 91 30.69 8.03 17.18
CA THR A 91 30.03 8.03 18.48
C THR A 91 28.53 7.85 18.36
N THR A 92 27.87 8.52 17.40
CA THR A 92 26.44 8.35 17.11
C THR A 92 26.14 6.91 16.68
N ARG A 93 26.97 6.30 15.82
CA ARG A 93 26.84 4.89 15.43
C ARG A 93 27.01 3.95 16.62
N GLN A 94 27.93 4.25 17.53
CA GLN A 94 28.13 3.47 18.75
C GLN A 94 26.91 3.56 19.69
N GLN A 95 26.37 4.77 19.88
CA GLN A 95 25.16 5.01 20.67
C GLN A 95 23.94 4.30 20.08
N LEU A 96 23.74 4.37 18.75
CA LEU A 96 22.66 3.66 18.06
C LEU A 96 22.77 2.13 18.18
N ARG A 97 23.99 1.58 18.17
CA ARG A 97 24.23 0.16 18.42
C ARG A 97 23.87 -0.23 19.85
N ALA A 98 24.25 0.58 20.84
CA ALA A 98 23.92 0.35 22.24
C ALA A 98 22.40 0.40 22.48
N LEU A 99 21.71 1.40 21.92
CA LEU A 99 20.25 1.51 21.97
C LEU A 99 19.56 0.32 21.29
N ARG A 100 20.03 -0.11 20.11
CA ARG A 100 19.51 -1.29 19.43
C ARG A 100 19.65 -2.56 20.29
N ALA A 101 20.77 -2.74 20.97
CA ALA A 101 20.99 -3.89 21.86
C ALA A 101 20.02 -3.89 23.05
N LEU A 102 19.78 -2.72 23.65
CA LEU A 102 18.82 -2.57 24.74
C LEU A 102 17.38 -2.87 24.28
N ILE A 103 16.98 -2.36 23.11
CA ILE A 103 15.65 -2.61 22.55
C ILE A 103 15.45 -4.10 22.25
N LEU A 104 16.43 -4.75 21.60
CA LEU A 104 16.34 -6.18 21.27
C LEU A 104 16.31 -7.08 22.52
N ARG A 105 16.90 -6.64 23.64
CA ARG A 105 16.81 -7.32 24.92
C ARG A 105 15.43 -7.14 25.57
N ALA A 106 14.83 -5.96 25.47
CA ALA A 106 13.53 -5.67 26.06
C ALA A 106 12.36 -6.23 25.24
N VAL A 107 12.49 -6.25 23.92
CA VAL A 107 11.48 -6.75 22.98
C VAL A 107 12.19 -7.67 21.99
N PRO A 108 12.21 -9.00 22.24
CA PRO A 108 12.75 -9.93 21.27
C PRO A 108 11.94 -9.83 19.97
N PRO A 109 12.60 -9.84 18.80
CA PRO A 109 11.89 -9.79 17.53
C PRO A 109 10.98 -11.01 17.43
N GLN A 110 9.68 -10.78 17.33
CA GLN A 110 8.72 -11.86 17.17
C GLN A 110 8.92 -12.49 15.79
N PRO A 111 8.98 -13.84 15.70
CA PRO A 111 9.13 -14.51 14.42
C PRO A 111 7.93 -14.13 13.55
N THR A 112 8.20 -13.39 12.47
CA THR A 112 7.19 -13.11 11.47
C THR A 112 6.71 -14.42 10.84
N PRO A 113 5.45 -14.51 10.37
CA PRO A 113 4.97 -15.71 9.69
C PRO A 113 5.87 -16.09 8.49
N ALA A 114 6.49 -15.09 7.83
CA ALA A 114 7.44 -15.31 6.74
C ALA A 114 8.72 -16.05 7.17
N SER A 115 9.29 -15.75 8.36
CA SER A 115 10.48 -16.42 8.87
C SER A 115 10.19 -17.86 9.30
N ALA A 116 9.05 -18.10 9.95
CA ALA A 116 8.60 -19.45 10.32
C ALA A 116 8.42 -20.37 9.08
N HIS A 117 7.81 -19.86 8.01
CA HIS A 117 7.67 -20.61 6.76
C HIS A 117 9.02 -20.85 6.06
N ALA A 118 9.99 -19.94 6.18
CA ALA A 118 11.33 -20.15 5.62
C ALA A 118 12.09 -21.25 6.38
N GLU A 119 11.98 -21.29 7.71
CA GLU A 119 12.58 -22.34 8.55
C GLU A 119 11.95 -23.71 8.29
N ALA A 120 10.62 -23.79 8.20
CA ALA A 120 9.90 -25.03 7.88
C ALA A 120 10.33 -25.60 6.50
N ARG A 121 10.47 -24.73 5.49
CA ARG A 121 10.97 -25.13 4.15
C ARG A 121 12.40 -25.66 4.23
N ARG A 122 13.29 -24.99 4.97
CA ARG A 122 14.69 -25.43 5.15
C ARG A 122 14.77 -26.79 5.86
N ALA A 123 13.98 -26.99 6.92
CA ALA A 123 13.91 -28.25 7.65
C ALA A 123 13.38 -29.39 6.76
N HIS A 124 12.33 -29.13 5.97
CA HIS A 124 11.77 -30.09 5.04
C HIS A 124 12.78 -30.51 3.95
N ILE A 125 13.49 -29.54 3.36
CA ILE A 125 14.54 -29.81 2.38
C ILE A 125 15.68 -30.63 3.01
N ALA A 126 16.11 -30.28 4.23
CA ALA A 126 17.15 -31.02 4.94
C ALA A 126 16.73 -32.47 5.22
N GLN A 127 15.48 -32.69 5.64
CA GLN A 127 14.96 -34.03 5.90
C GLN A 127 14.91 -34.87 4.62
N ARG A 128 14.43 -34.31 3.51
CA ARG A 128 14.43 -34.98 2.20
C ARG A 128 15.85 -35.36 1.74
N LYS A 129 16.82 -34.45 1.92
CA LYS A 129 18.23 -34.76 1.60
C LYS A 129 18.75 -35.94 2.43
N ARG A 130 18.45 -35.98 3.73
CA ARG A 130 18.87 -37.09 4.62
C ARG A 130 18.23 -38.43 4.24
N THR A 131 16.93 -38.44 3.95
CA THR A 131 16.22 -39.68 3.59
C THR A 131 16.68 -40.21 2.24
N THR A 132 16.87 -39.34 1.25
CA THR A 132 17.42 -39.72 -0.05
C THR A 132 18.86 -40.23 0.07
N ALA A 133 19.72 -39.56 0.85
CA ALA A 133 21.09 -40.03 1.09
C ALA A 133 21.11 -41.45 1.69
N LYS A 134 20.28 -41.73 2.72
CA LYS A 134 20.14 -43.07 3.30
C LYS A 134 19.60 -44.11 2.31
N ALA A 135 18.69 -43.72 1.41
CA ALA A 135 18.14 -44.61 0.40
C ALA A 135 19.19 -44.98 -0.67
N VAL A 136 19.99 -44.01 -1.11
CA VAL A 136 21.10 -44.22 -2.05
C VAL A 136 22.16 -45.13 -1.45
N GLU A 137 22.52 -44.93 -0.19
CA GLU A 137 23.47 -45.77 0.54
C GLU A 137 22.98 -47.24 0.62
N ARG A 138 21.71 -47.47 0.97
CA ARG A 138 21.11 -48.82 0.99
C ARG A 138 21.08 -49.49 -0.38
N LEU A 139 20.87 -48.73 -1.45
CA LEU A 139 20.79 -49.25 -2.82
C LEU A 139 22.18 -49.58 -3.37
N GLY A 140 23.21 -48.80 -2.99
CA GLY A 140 24.62 -49.12 -3.22
C GLY A 140 25.05 -50.41 -2.53
N ALA A 141 24.66 -50.60 -1.26
CA ALA A 141 24.97 -51.81 -0.50
C ALA A 141 24.34 -53.09 -1.11
N ARG A 142 23.14 -52.99 -1.71
CA ARG A 142 22.49 -54.11 -2.41
C ARG A 142 23.10 -54.45 -3.77
N ARG A 143 23.71 -53.46 -4.46
CA ARG A 143 24.40 -53.68 -5.75
C ARG A 143 25.86 -54.15 -5.60
N GLY A 144 26.41 -54.07 -4.40
CA GLY A 144 27.78 -54.52 -4.07
C GLY A 144 27.86 -55.85 -3.30
N ALA A 145 26.77 -56.62 -3.20
CA ALA A 145 26.83 -57.99 -2.71
C ALA A 145 27.18 -58.94 -3.87
N PRO A 146 28.15 -59.87 -3.68
CA PRO A 146 28.65 -60.76 -4.74
C PRO A 146 27.58 -61.70 -5.30
#